data_AF-A0A8R1HWB6-F1
#
_entry.id   AF-A0A8R1HWB6-F1
#
_cell.length_a   1.000
_cell.length_b   1.000
_cell.length_c   1.000
_cell.angle_alpha   90.00
_cell.angle_beta   90.00
_cell.angle_gamma   90.00
#
_symmetry.space_group_name_H-M   'P 1'
#
loop_
_entity.id
_entity.type
_entity.pdbx_description
1 polymer ?
#
loop_
_entity_poly.entity_id
_entity_poly.type
_entity_poly.pdbx_seq_one_letter_code
_entity_poly.pdbx_strand_id
1 'polypeptide(L)'
;MSGPMYRRRQMYIKMITDYLKSEGIISQLESNGIEIHDVTAFGSFPTHCATKESDIDLCVCASTSLKGIPPVCVLECIHRDLKFNPDSRAYFGEFKIRDLTFVKTAKVPIIRFTIDEVPVDLSSNFDGLPPRTSLAAKYINGYCQLDDRFTILVTFIKSWMRPEGSSADHLRDFPNSYSLILLLIHVLQWYNVFPNLHETHPDIFNLKNFVDWKLVKINKLEFKNPLDENAVVNHKMNPLRKLSVAQLLHLFAFHYSNEPYIDNCRFNMKSGQIEERKSPEHAFQIIDPYDKMNPARSARTSHEFIGALRDFRRAVTFPNPNMFKTVMRITREKTYLSPHPEFLFMTKPRISNGLYFPPQMIESADDSIPGPTVQQIYQQYPNHYPTLAARESSAGEFRNRGPQQNQRFTRSSWNHH
;
A
#
# COMPACT_ATOMS: atom_id res chain seq x y z
N MET A 1 0.54 -8.02 -16.32
CA MET A 1 0.03 -9.11 -15.43
C MET A 1 -0.88 -10.09 -16.20
N SER A 2 -0.32 -11.14 -16.83
CA SER A 2 -1.09 -12.19 -17.54
C SER A 2 -0.79 -13.62 -17.06
N GLY A 3 -0.12 -13.76 -15.91
CA GLY A 3 0.37 -15.04 -15.39
C GLY A 3 -0.70 -15.92 -14.71
N PRO A 4 -0.35 -17.20 -14.41
CA PRO A 4 -1.25 -18.17 -13.79
C PRO A 4 -1.90 -17.68 -12.49
N MET A 5 -1.12 -16.99 -11.64
CA MET A 5 -1.62 -16.40 -10.39
C MET A 5 -2.77 -15.41 -10.64
N TYR A 6 -2.63 -14.54 -11.63
CA TYR A 6 -3.64 -13.52 -11.93
C TYR A 6 -4.94 -14.16 -12.42
N ARG A 7 -4.85 -15.14 -13.33
CA ARG A 7 -6.01 -15.88 -13.84
C ARG A 7 -6.74 -16.63 -12.73
N ARG A 8 -6.00 -17.30 -11.85
CA ARG A 8 -6.57 -18.03 -10.70
C ARG A 8 -7.33 -17.10 -9.76
N ARG A 9 -6.75 -15.95 -9.41
CA ARG A 9 -7.42 -14.96 -8.56
C ARG A 9 -8.64 -14.32 -9.24
N GLN A 10 -8.58 -14.05 -10.54
CA GLN A 10 -9.77 -13.58 -11.27
C GLN A 10 -10.90 -14.62 -11.27
N MET A 11 -10.58 -15.90 -11.38
CA MET A 11 -11.56 -16.98 -11.25
C MET A 11 -12.21 -16.97 -9.86
N TYR A 12 -11.44 -16.79 -8.78
CA TYR A 12 -11.99 -16.68 -7.42
C TYR A 12 -12.92 -15.48 -7.25
N ILE A 13 -12.56 -14.32 -7.80
CA ILE A 13 -13.43 -13.14 -7.81
C ILE A 13 -14.72 -13.44 -8.57
N LYS A 14 -14.63 -14.12 -9.72
CA LYS A 14 -15.81 -14.52 -10.48
C LYS A 14 -16.71 -15.44 -9.66
N MET A 15 -16.16 -16.46 -9.01
CA MET A 15 -16.94 -17.39 -8.18
C MET A 15 -17.62 -16.68 -7.02
N ILE A 16 -16.94 -15.77 -6.33
CA ILE A 16 -17.54 -14.94 -5.27
C ILE A 16 -18.66 -14.06 -5.85
N THR A 17 -18.46 -13.49 -7.04
CA THR A 17 -19.47 -12.67 -7.72
C THR A 17 -20.69 -13.50 -8.11
N ASP A 18 -20.50 -14.71 -8.62
CA ASP A 18 -21.57 -15.63 -9.00
C ASP A 18 -22.34 -16.09 -7.75
N TYR A 19 -21.64 -16.43 -6.67
CA TYR A 19 -22.22 -16.74 -5.36
C TYR A 19 -23.08 -15.58 -4.84
N LEU A 20 -22.58 -14.34 -4.88
CA LEU A 20 -23.32 -13.15 -4.44
C LEU A 20 -24.53 -12.81 -5.31
N LYS A 21 -24.66 -13.46 -6.49
CA LYS A 21 -25.82 -13.38 -7.38
C LYS A 21 -26.75 -14.59 -7.29
N SER A 22 -26.48 -15.53 -6.37
CA SER A 22 -27.34 -16.69 -6.17
C SER A 22 -28.67 -16.30 -5.54
N GLU A 23 -29.76 -17.00 -5.90
CA GLU A 23 -31.09 -16.73 -5.35
C GLU A 23 -31.12 -16.83 -3.82
N GLY A 24 -30.33 -17.72 -3.23
CA GLY A 24 -30.27 -17.93 -1.79
C GLY A 24 -29.77 -16.70 -1.02
N ILE A 25 -28.67 -16.08 -1.45
CA ILE A 25 -28.14 -14.88 -0.78
C ILE A 25 -28.92 -13.62 -1.18
N ILE A 26 -29.36 -13.52 -2.44
CA ILE A 26 -30.19 -12.40 -2.91
C ILE A 26 -31.47 -12.33 -2.09
N SER A 27 -32.20 -13.45 -1.96
CA SER A 27 -33.47 -13.48 -1.21
C SER A 27 -33.28 -13.05 0.26
N GLN A 28 -32.16 -13.46 0.88
CA GLN A 28 -31.83 -13.04 2.24
C GLN A 28 -31.55 -11.52 2.33
N LEU A 29 -30.84 -10.94 1.37
CA LEU A 29 -30.52 -9.51 1.38
C LEU A 29 -31.72 -8.64 1.00
N GLU A 30 -32.48 -9.04 -0.02
CA GLU A 30 -33.68 -8.33 -0.47
C GLU A 30 -34.78 -8.33 0.59
N SER A 31 -34.91 -9.41 1.37
CA SER A 31 -35.83 -9.44 2.52
C SER A 31 -35.48 -8.40 3.60
N ASN A 32 -34.23 -7.90 3.61
CA ASN A 32 -33.75 -6.80 4.44
C ASN A 32 -33.68 -5.46 3.68
N GLY A 33 -34.31 -5.35 2.50
CA GLY A 33 -34.31 -4.15 1.67
C GLY A 33 -32.94 -3.77 1.11
N ILE A 34 -32.00 -4.72 1.04
CA ILE A 34 -30.63 -4.53 0.54
C ILE A 34 -30.51 -5.10 -0.87
N GLU A 35 -29.91 -4.32 -1.78
CA GLU A 35 -29.60 -4.73 -3.15
C GLU A 35 -28.07 -4.71 -3.37
N ILE A 36 -27.48 -5.80 -3.88
CA ILE A 36 -26.07 -5.80 -4.31
C ILE A 36 -26.00 -5.33 -5.76
N HIS A 37 -25.21 -4.29 -6.02
CA HIS A 37 -24.97 -3.79 -7.37
C HIS A 37 -23.73 -4.42 -8.01
N ASP A 38 -22.65 -4.54 -7.24
CA ASP A 38 -21.36 -4.97 -7.77
C ASP A 38 -20.42 -5.54 -6.71
N VAL A 39 -19.35 -6.19 -7.18
CA VAL A 39 -18.19 -6.58 -6.40
C VAL A 39 -16.96 -5.99 -7.06
N THR A 40 -16.23 -5.17 -6.31
CA THR A 40 -15.01 -4.52 -6.81
C THR A 40 -13.80 -5.05 -6.07
N ALA A 41 -12.69 -5.21 -6.79
CA ALA A 41 -11.42 -5.55 -6.18
C ALA A 41 -10.59 -4.28 -5.98
N PHE A 42 -10.01 -4.16 -4.80
CA PHE A 42 -9.13 -3.06 -4.43
C PHE A 42 -7.84 -3.61 -3.81
N GLY A 43 -7.03 -2.74 -3.21
CA GLY A 43 -5.80 -3.15 -2.55
C GLY A 43 -4.72 -3.54 -3.56
N SER A 44 -3.87 -4.50 -3.20
CA SER A 44 -2.67 -4.78 -4.01
C SER A 44 -2.95 -5.62 -5.25
N PHE A 45 -3.91 -6.55 -5.20
CA PHE A 45 -4.25 -7.45 -6.31
C PHE A 45 -4.58 -6.75 -7.64
N PRO A 46 -5.46 -5.73 -7.69
CA PRO A 46 -5.78 -5.03 -8.93
C PRO A 46 -4.64 -4.12 -9.41
N THR A 47 -3.59 -3.96 -8.61
CA THR A 47 -2.39 -3.20 -8.99
C THR A 47 -1.28 -4.10 -9.56
N HIS A 48 -0.32 -3.51 -10.25
CA HIS A 48 0.92 -4.20 -10.62
C HIS A 48 1.84 -4.54 -9.42
N CYS A 49 1.46 -4.16 -8.19
CA CYS A 49 2.24 -4.35 -6.96
C CYS A 49 1.85 -5.60 -6.13
N ALA A 50 1.04 -6.50 -6.69
CA ALA A 50 0.66 -7.76 -6.04
C ALA A 50 1.80 -8.78 -6.05
N THR A 51 2.03 -9.43 -4.91
CA THR A 51 2.93 -10.59 -4.77
C THR A 51 2.11 -11.89 -4.66
N LYS A 52 2.77 -13.06 -4.74
CA LYS A 52 2.11 -14.37 -4.57
C LYS A 52 1.36 -14.50 -3.24
N GLU A 53 1.86 -13.82 -2.22
CA GLU A 53 1.34 -13.82 -0.85
C GLU A 53 0.31 -12.73 -0.59
N SER A 54 0.05 -11.85 -1.57
CA SER A 54 -0.93 -10.79 -1.38
C SER A 54 -2.33 -11.40 -1.26
N ASP A 55 -3.17 -10.81 -0.44
CA ASP A 55 -4.60 -11.07 -0.34
C ASP A 55 -5.36 -10.67 -1.63
N ILE A 56 -6.62 -11.09 -1.70
CA ILE A 56 -7.63 -10.53 -2.59
C ILE A 56 -8.58 -9.68 -1.73
N ASP A 57 -8.43 -8.36 -1.79
CA ASP A 57 -9.34 -7.42 -1.14
C ASP A 57 -10.55 -7.13 -2.03
N LEU A 58 -11.76 -7.42 -1.53
CA LEU A 58 -13.02 -7.23 -2.23
C LEU A 58 -13.99 -6.34 -1.45
N CYS A 59 -14.74 -5.53 -2.19
CA CYS A 59 -15.80 -4.69 -1.65
C CYS A 59 -17.13 -5.06 -2.30
N VAL A 60 -18.07 -5.55 -1.50
CA VAL A 60 -19.47 -5.73 -1.89
C VAL A 60 -20.13 -4.36 -1.88
N CYS A 61 -20.49 -3.90 -3.07
CA CYS A 61 -21.13 -2.61 -3.28
C CYS A 61 -22.63 -2.82 -3.33
N ALA A 62 -23.33 -2.29 -2.34
CA ALA A 62 -24.75 -2.50 -2.16
C ALA A 62 -25.46 -1.16 -1.89
N SER A 63 -26.78 -1.17 -1.96
CA SER A 63 -27.62 -0.09 -1.44
C SER A 63 -28.70 -0.66 -0.53
N THR A 64 -29.34 0.22 0.24
CA THR A 64 -30.46 -0.13 1.11
C THR A 64 -31.57 0.90 0.94
N SER A 65 -32.80 0.41 0.80
CA SER A 65 -34.00 1.25 0.85
C SER A 65 -34.39 1.61 2.29
N LEU A 66 -33.89 0.86 3.27
CA LEU A 66 -34.18 1.03 4.69
C LEU A 66 -33.16 1.96 5.35
N LYS A 67 -33.68 2.96 6.09
CA LYS A 67 -32.85 3.91 6.84
C LYS A 67 -32.20 3.25 8.05
N GLY A 68 -30.94 3.61 8.32
CA GLY A 68 -30.23 3.21 9.53
C GLY A 68 -29.63 1.80 9.48
N ILE A 69 -29.81 1.04 8.40
CA ILE A 69 -29.12 -0.23 8.22
C ILE A 69 -27.64 0.04 7.88
N PRO A 70 -26.69 -0.50 8.65
CA PRO A 70 -25.28 -0.34 8.34
C PRO A 70 -24.80 -1.37 7.30
N PRO A 71 -23.76 -1.06 6.50
CA PRO A 71 -23.20 -2.00 5.50
C PRO A 71 -22.77 -3.35 6.08
N VAL A 72 -22.42 -3.39 7.37
CA VAL A 72 -22.00 -4.62 8.07
C VAL A 72 -23.07 -5.72 8.05
N CYS A 73 -24.35 -5.38 7.91
CA CYS A 73 -25.43 -6.37 7.79
C CYS A 73 -25.27 -7.24 6.53
N VAL A 74 -24.73 -6.70 5.43
CA VAL A 74 -24.39 -7.47 4.23
C VAL A 74 -23.39 -8.58 4.57
N LEU A 75 -22.36 -8.24 5.34
CA LEU A 75 -21.32 -9.18 5.75
C LEU A 75 -21.87 -10.22 6.73
N GLU A 76 -22.80 -9.85 7.61
CA GLU A 76 -23.46 -10.79 8.52
C GLU A 76 -24.25 -11.85 7.76
N CYS A 77 -25.02 -11.44 6.74
CA CYS A 77 -25.76 -12.34 5.87
C CYS A 77 -24.80 -13.28 5.12
N ILE A 78 -23.78 -12.75 4.46
CA ILE A 78 -22.79 -13.54 3.71
C ILE A 78 -22.07 -14.54 4.62
N HIS A 79 -21.59 -14.09 5.78
CA HIS A 79 -20.88 -14.94 6.72
C HIS A 79 -21.77 -16.07 7.26
N ARG A 80 -23.02 -15.77 7.63
CA ARG A 80 -23.98 -16.77 8.10
C ARG A 80 -24.24 -17.81 7.01
N ASP A 81 -24.49 -17.35 5.80
CA ASP A 81 -24.81 -18.19 4.67
C ASP A 81 -23.64 -19.12 4.30
N LEU A 82 -22.42 -18.59 4.11
CA LEU A 82 -21.22 -19.43 3.88
C LEU A 82 -20.91 -20.40 5.02
N LYS A 83 -21.26 -20.04 6.27
CA LYS A 83 -21.01 -20.88 7.44
C LYS A 83 -22.00 -22.03 7.59
N PHE A 84 -23.28 -21.81 7.28
CA PHE A 84 -24.34 -22.76 7.63
C PHE A 84 -25.11 -23.33 6.43
N ASN A 85 -24.98 -22.75 5.24
CA ASN A 85 -25.65 -23.21 4.03
C ASN A 85 -24.70 -24.05 3.14
N PRO A 86 -24.92 -25.38 3.03
CA PRO A 86 -24.10 -26.24 2.18
C PRO A 86 -24.15 -25.87 0.70
N ASP A 87 -25.31 -25.40 0.20
CA ASP A 87 -25.51 -25.06 -1.20
C ASP A 87 -24.63 -23.87 -1.61
N SER A 88 -24.47 -22.91 -0.72
CA SER A 88 -23.57 -21.77 -0.89
C SER A 88 -22.11 -22.18 -1.05
N ARG A 89 -21.69 -23.25 -0.36
CA ARG A 89 -20.33 -23.80 -0.53
C ARG A 89 -20.18 -24.54 -1.85
N ALA A 90 -21.26 -25.10 -2.40
CA ALA A 90 -21.24 -25.79 -3.68
C ALA A 90 -20.88 -24.86 -4.85
N TYR A 91 -21.14 -23.54 -4.75
CA TYR A 91 -20.66 -22.54 -5.72
C TYR A 91 -19.15 -22.51 -5.86
N PHE A 92 -18.43 -22.96 -4.84
CA PHE A 92 -16.98 -23.02 -4.85
C PHE A 92 -16.45 -24.34 -5.41
N GLY A 93 -17.31 -25.31 -5.74
CA GLY A 93 -16.94 -26.57 -6.38
C GLY A 93 -15.82 -27.30 -5.63
N GLU A 94 -14.73 -27.60 -6.34
CA GLU A 94 -13.54 -28.24 -5.75
C GLU A 94 -12.68 -27.28 -4.91
N PHE A 95 -12.90 -25.97 -5.03
CA PHE A 95 -12.14 -24.94 -4.34
C PHE A 95 -12.60 -24.82 -2.90
N LYS A 96 -11.70 -25.11 -1.96
CA LYS A 96 -12.08 -25.19 -0.54
C LYS A 96 -12.04 -23.82 0.11
N ILE A 97 -13.19 -23.36 0.61
CA ILE A 97 -13.25 -22.25 1.57
C ILE A 97 -12.79 -22.77 2.94
N ARG A 98 -11.78 -22.11 3.53
CA ARG A 98 -11.33 -22.38 4.89
C ARG A 98 -11.18 -21.08 5.68
N ASP A 99 -10.94 -21.22 6.98
CA ASP A 99 -10.59 -20.13 7.89
C ASP A 99 -11.59 -18.95 7.87
N LEU A 100 -12.87 -19.27 7.65
CA LEU A 100 -13.95 -18.30 7.60
C LEU A 100 -14.12 -17.63 8.97
N THR A 101 -13.77 -16.35 9.02
CA THR A 101 -13.83 -15.53 10.23
C THR A 101 -14.49 -14.20 9.91
N PHE A 102 -15.24 -13.68 10.88
CA PHE A 102 -15.88 -12.37 10.76
C PHE A 102 -15.31 -11.39 11.79
N VAL A 103 -14.56 -10.40 11.29
CA VAL A 103 -13.91 -9.39 12.12
C VAL A 103 -14.82 -8.17 12.22
N LYS A 104 -15.83 -8.25 13.08
CA LYS A 104 -16.86 -7.22 13.22
C LYS A 104 -16.37 -5.94 13.93
N THR A 105 -15.38 -6.05 14.81
CA THR A 105 -14.90 -4.95 15.67
C THR A 105 -13.80 -4.10 15.03
N ALA A 106 -13.33 -4.46 13.84
CA ALA A 106 -12.38 -3.65 13.09
C ALA A 106 -13.04 -2.34 12.64
N LYS A 107 -12.21 -1.30 12.41
CA LYS A 107 -12.67 0.00 11.92
C LYS A 107 -13.45 -0.14 10.60
N VAL A 108 -13.04 -1.07 9.74
CA VAL A 108 -13.80 -1.53 8.59
C VAL A 108 -14.09 -3.01 8.85
N PRO A 109 -15.34 -3.38 9.14
CA PRO A 109 -15.70 -4.78 9.30
C PRO A 109 -15.41 -5.57 8.03
N ILE A 110 -14.86 -6.78 8.21
CA ILE A 110 -14.49 -7.65 7.10
C ILE A 110 -14.77 -9.11 7.43
N ILE A 111 -15.09 -9.90 6.41
CA ILE A 111 -15.02 -11.35 6.46
C ILE A 111 -13.68 -11.76 5.88
N ARG A 112 -12.93 -12.61 6.59
CA ARG A 112 -11.69 -13.20 6.09
C ARG A 112 -11.89 -14.68 5.89
N PHE A 113 -11.37 -15.21 4.79
CA PHE A 113 -11.34 -16.63 4.50
C PHE A 113 -10.24 -16.93 3.49
N THR A 114 -9.99 -18.21 3.23
CA THR A 114 -9.05 -18.64 2.20
C THR A 114 -9.78 -19.45 1.13
N ILE A 115 -9.39 -19.29 -0.14
CA ILE A 115 -9.78 -20.18 -1.25
C ILE A 115 -8.50 -20.83 -1.77
N ASP A 116 -8.33 -22.13 -1.56
CA ASP A 116 -7.08 -22.88 -1.81
C ASP A 116 -5.83 -22.14 -1.33
N GLU A 117 -5.80 -21.78 -0.05
CA GLU A 117 -4.68 -21.07 0.59
C GLU A 117 -4.46 -19.63 0.08
N VAL A 118 -5.29 -19.11 -0.82
CA VAL A 118 -5.27 -17.69 -1.20
C VAL A 118 -6.18 -16.90 -0.26
N PRO A 119 -5.65 -15.95 0.54
CA PRO A 119 -6.45 -15.14 1.44
C PRO A 119 -7.39 -14.20 0.68
N VAL A 120 -8.62 -14.07 1.18
CA VAL A 120 -9.65 -13.19 0.68
C VAL A 120 -10.23 -12.39 1.84
N ASP A 121 -10.20 -11.07 1.72
CA ASP A 121 -10.80 -10.13 2.67
C ASP A 121 -12.00 -9.46 1.98
N LEU A 122 -13.21 -9.70 2.50
CA LEU A 122 -14.46 -9.15 1.97
C LEU A 122 -14.99 -8.05 2.90
N SER A 123 -15.13 -6.85 2.35
CA SER A 123 -15.74 -5.69 2.99
C SER A 123 -17.05 -5.32 2.30
N SER A 124 -17.84 -4.42 2.89
CA SER A 124 -19.08 -3.91 2.28
C SER A 124 -19.20 -2.40 2.36
N ASN A 125 -19.96 -1.85 1.43
CA ASN A 125 -20.17 -0.42 1.24
C ASN A 125 -21.63 -0.16 0.84
N PHE A 126 -22.24 0.88 1.42
CA PHE A 126 -23.49 1.48 0.94
C PHE A 126 -23.22 2.83 0.27
N ASP A 127 -22.80 2.77 -0.99
CA ASP A 127 -22.62 3.93 -1.84
C ASP A 127 -23.11 3.58 -3.24
N GLY A 128 -23.86 4.48 -3.86
CA GLY A 128 -24.29 4.34 -5.26
C GLY A 128 -23.13 4.57 -6.24
N LEU A 129 -22.00 5.07 -5.75
CA LEU A 129 -20.79 5.32 -6.52
C LEU A 129 -19.72 4.24 -6.30
N PRO A 130 -18.82 4.05 -7.30
CA PRO A 130 -17.72 3.11 -7.17
C PRO A 130 -16.79 3.44 -5.97
N PRO A 131 -16.26 2.44 -5.25
CA PRO A 131 -15.47 2.69 -4.05
C PRO A 131 -14.21 3.49 -4.33
N ARG A 132 -13.93 4.46 -3.45
CA ARG A 132 -12.72 5.29 -3.50
C ARG A 132 -11.43 4.48 -3.45
N THR A 133 -11.45 3.32 -2.77
CA THR A 133 -10.33 2.37 -2.71
C THR A 133 -9.97 1.80 -4.08
N SER A 134 -10.94 1.66 -4.98
CA SER A 134 -10.70 1.23 -6.37
C SER A 134 -10.03 2.34 -7.18
N LEU A 135 -10.43 3.60 -6.98
CA LEU A 135 -9.74 4.74 -7.60
C LEU A 135 -8.31 4.89 -7.08
N ALA A 136 -8.08 4.66 -5.79
CA ALA A 136 -6.74 4.62 -5.21
C ALA A 136 -5.87 3.51 -5.85
N ALA A 137 -6.42 2.33 -6.11
CA ALA A 137 -5.72 1.28 -6.85
C ALA A 137 -5.42 1.68 -8.30
N LYS A 138 -6.38 2.32 -8.99
CA LYS A 138 -6.16 2.87 -10.35
C LYS A 138 -5.06 3.94 -10.35
N TYR A 139 -5.01 4.80 -9.33
CA TYR A 139 -3.96 5.80 -9.14
C TYR A 139 -2.57 5.17 -9.02
N ILE A 140 -2.44 4.13 -8.20
CA ILE A 140 -1.19 3.36 -8.06
C ILE A 140 -0.79 2.70 -9.39
N ASN A 141 -1.75 2.17 -10.16
CA ASN A 141 -1.48 1.63 -11.49
C ASN A 141 -0.91 2.66 -12.47
N GLY A 142 -1.35 3.92 -12.38
CA GLY A 142 -0.76 5.02 -13.15
C GLY A 142 0.75 5.11 -12.92
N TYR A 143 1.21 5.13 -11.66
CA TYR A 143 2.65 5.14 -11.37
C TYR A 143 3.37 3.86 -11.78
N CYS A 144 2.73 2.69 -11.62
CA CYS A 144 3.30 1.43 -12.09
C CYS A 144 3.49 1.40 -13.61
N GLN A 145 2.60 2.05 -14.37
CA GLN A 145 2.67 2.11 -15.82
C GLN A 145 3.78 3.05 -16.32
N LEU A 146 4.09 4.10 -15.57
CA LEU A 146 5.13 5.07 -15.93
C LEU A 146 6.52 4.44 -15.93
N ASP A 147 6.85 3.64 -14.91
CA ASP A 147 8.18 3.04 -14.78
C ASP A 147 8.20 1.77 -13.89
N ASP A 148 8.76 0.67 -14.41
CA ASP A 148 8.86 -0.62 -13.73
C ASP A 148 9.63 -0.55 -12.39
N ARG A 149 10.55 0.42 -12.24
CA ARG A 149 11.28 0.65 -10.98
C ARG A 149 10.33 0.96 -9.83
N PHE A 150 9.18 1.60 -10.10
CA PHE A 150 8.18 1.87 -9.06
C PHE A 150 7.64 0.58 -8.45
N THR A 151 7.29 -0.40 -9.28
CA THR A 151 6.82 -1.71 -8.79
C THR A 151 7.90 -2.41 -7.97
N ILE A 152 9.17 -2.37 -8.41
CA ILE A 152 10.29 -2.94 -7.66
C ILE A 152 10.43 -2.27 -6.28
N LEU A 153 10.36 -0.94 -6.22
CA LEU A 153 10.44 -0.17 -4.97
C LEU A 153 9.30 -0.53 -4.02
N VAL A 154 8.06 -0.57 -4.51
CA VAL A 154 6.90 -0.93 -3.70
C VAL A 154 7.02 -2.35 -3.15
N THR A 155 7.40 -3.31 -4.00
CA THR A 155 7.59 -4.71 -3.57
C THR A 155 8.71 -4.81 -2.52
N PHE A 156 9.83 -4.12 -2.73
CA PHE A 156 10.93 -4.09 -1.77
C PHE A 156 10.48 -3.50 -0.43
N ILE A 157 9.88 -2.31 -0.42
CA ILE A 157 9.44 -1.64 0.81
C ILE A 157 8.42 -2.49 1.56
N LYS A 158 7.44 -3.07 0.86
CA LYS A 158 6.44 -3.97 1.48
C LYS A 158 7.07 -5.21 2.11
N SER A 159 8.13 -5.75 1.51
CA SER A 159 8.81 -6.94 2.02
C SER A 159 9.78 -6.60 3.15
N TRP A 160 10.52 -5.50 3.03
CA TRP A 160 11.53 -5.07 3.99
C TRP A 160 10.89 -4.54 5.27
N MET A 161 9.82 -3.76 5.13
CA MET A 161 9.03 -3.25 6.25
C MET A 161 7.94 -4.25 6.66
N ARG A 162 8.12 -5.55 6.43
CA ARG A 162 7.22 -6.57 6.98
C ARG A 162 7.76 -6.95 8.37
N PRO A 163 6.91 -7.12 9.40
CA PRO A 163 7.39 -7.42 10.74
C PRO A 163 7.98 -8.83 10.83
N GLU A 164 9.01 -8.97 11.66
CA GLU A 164 9.34 -10.24 12.31
C GLU A 164 8.43 -10.37 13.54
N GLY A 165 7.18 -10.82 13.35
CA GLY A 165 6.21 -10.94 14.46
C GLY A 165 4.75 -10.81 14.06
N SER A 166 3.88 -10.48 15.02
CA SER A 166 2.44 -10.37 14.76
C SER A 166 2.12 -9.12 13.91
N SER A 167 1.22 -9.26 12.93
CA SER A 167 0.79 -8.13 12.08
C SER A 167 0.13 -6.99 12.87
N ALA A 168 -0.41 -7.28 14.05
CA ALA A 168 -1.05 -6.30 14.91
C ALA A 168 -0.05 -5.37 15.61
N ASP A 169 1.13 -5.89 15.97
CA ASP A 169 2.19 -5.10 16.59
C ASP A 169 2.86 -4.22 15.53
N HIS A 170 3.09 -4.77 14.35
CA HIS A 170 3.66 -4.02 13.22
C HIS A 170 2.91 -2.76 12.83
N LEU A 171 1.59 -2.85 12.70
CA LEU A 171 0.77 -1.70 12.31
C LEU A 171 0.74 -0.59 13.37
N ARG A 172 1.22 -0.87 14.60
CA ARG A 172 1.43 0.15 15.63
C ARG A 172 2.72 0.94 15.38
N ASP A 173 3.76 0.28 14.87
CA ASP A 173 5.10 0.85 14.76
C ASP A 173 5.43 1.35 13.34
N PHE A 174 4.69 0.85 12.34
CA PHE A 174 4.88 1.17 10.93
C PHE A 174 3.56 1.58 10.25
N PRO A 175 3.61 2.51 9.28
CA PRO A 175 2.48 2.77 8.41
C PRO A 175 2.07 1.50 7.64
N ASN A 176 0.77 1.33 7.37
CA ASN A 176 0.31 0.24 6.50
C ASN A 176 0.88 0.37 5.07
N SER A 177 0.81 -0.74 4.32
CA SER A 177 1.36 -0.83 2.96
C SER A 177 0.86 0.27 2.02
N TYR A 178 -0.42 0.63 2.11
CA TYR A 178 -0.99 1.72 1.30
C TYR A 178 -0.36 3.07 1.66
N SER A 179 -0.19 3.36 2.96
CA SER A 179 0.48 4.58 3.44
C SER A 179 1.94 4.64 2.97
N LEU A 180 2.66 3.53 3.02
CA LEU A 180 4.05 3.45 2.51
C LEU A 180 4.12 3.72 1.01
N ILE A 181 3.18 3.19 0.22
CA ILE A 181 3.10 3.46 -1.22
C ILE A 181 2.82 4.94 -1.48
N LEU A 182 1.92 5.56 -0.72
CA LEU A 182 1.63 7.00 -0.84
C LEU A 182 2.86 7.85 -0.53
N LEU A 183 3.57 7.56 0.57
CA LEU A 183 4.83 8.24 0.90
C LEU A 183 5.89 8.07 -0.21
N LEU A 184 5.97 6.87 -0.80
CA LEU A 184 6.86 6.63 -1.94
C LEU A 184 6.48 7.48 -3.15
N ILE A 185 5.19 7.53 -3.51
CA ILE A 185 4.70 8.40 -4.59
C ILE A 185 5.06 9.85 -4.31
N HIS A 186 4.78 10.34 -3.10
CA HIS A 186 5.05 11.72 -2.70
C HIS A 186 6.52 12.10 -2.81
N VAL A 187 7.45 11.30 -2.26
CA VAL A 187 8.87 11.65 -2.36
C VAL A 187 9.36 11.65 -3.81
N LEU A 188 8.83 10.74 -4.63
CA LEU A 188 9.18 10.65 -6.04
C LEU A 188 8.62 11.83 -6.85
N GLN A 189 7.44 12.34 -6.48
CA GLN A 189 6.90 13.61 -7.01
C GLN A 189 7.75 14.80 -6.55
N TRP A 190 8.08 14.84 -5.25
CA TRP A 190 8.82 15.95 -4.63
C TRP A 190 10.18 16.18 -5.29
N TYR A 191 10.89 15.11 -5.64
CA TYR A 191 12.16 15.19 -6.37
C TYR A 191 12.00 15.18 -7.90
N ASN A 192 10.78 15.40 -8.42
CA ASN A 192 10.47 15.43 -9.85
C ASN A 192 10.86 14.16 -10.64
N VAL A 193 10.99 13.02 -9.94
CA VAL A 193 11.19 11.71 -10.58
C VAL A 193 9.92 11.27 -11.28
N PHE A 194 8.76 11.45 -10.62
CA PHE A 194 7.44 11.16 -11.18
C PHE A 194 6.59 12.44 -11.26
N PRO A 195 5.69 12.55 -12.24
CA PRO A 195 4.75 13.67 -12.31
C PRO A 195 3.68 13.56 -11.22
N ASN A 196 3.08 14.69 -10.84
CA ASN A 196 1.83 14.66 -10.10
C ASN A 196 0.67 14.29 -11.04
N LEU A 197 0.15 13.06 -10.91
CA LEU A 197 -0.95 12.57 -11.75
C LEU A 197 -2.29 13.30 -11.51
N HIS A 198 -2.51 13.92 -10.36
CA HIS A 198 -3.71 14.75 -10.15
C HIS A 198 -3.67 16.07 -10.90
N GLU A 199 -2.48 16.60 -11.16
CA GLU A 199 -2.28 17.83 -11.92
C GLU A 199 -2.22 17.56 -13.42
N THR A 200 -1.51 16.50 -13.81
CA THR A 200 -1.27 16.17 -15.22
C THR A 200 -2.43 15.42 -15.87
N HIS A 201 -3.21 14.65 -15.11
CA HIS A 201 -4.31 13.81 -15.61
C HIS A 201 -5.57 13.94 -14.72
N PRO A 202 -6.09 15.17 -14.51
CA PRO A 202 -7.22 15.42 -13.62
C PRO A 202 -8.52 14.77 -14.13
N ASP A 203 -8.66 14.57 -15.43
CA ASP A 203 -9.78 13.86 -16.05
C ASP A 203 -9.87 12.40 -15.58
N ILE A 204 -8.73 11.73 -15.40
CA ILE A 204 -8.66 10.32 -15.00
C ILE A 204 -8.70 10.12 -13.48
N PHE A 205 -8.01 10.99 -12.72
CA PHE A 205 -7.76 10.79 -11.28
C PHE A 205 -8.53 11.74 -10.37
N ASN A 206 -9.46 12.55 -10.88
CA ASN A 206 -10.35 13.32 -10.01
C ASN A 206 -11.55 12.46 -9.57
N LEU A 207 -11.80 12.41 -8.26
CA LEU A 207 -12.92 11.67 -7.68
C LEU A 207 -14.27 12.04 -8.32
N LYS A 208 -14.46 13.30 -8.73
CA LYS A 208 -15.70 13.76 -9.38
C LYS A 208 -15.98 13.06 -10.72
N ASN A 209 -14.95 12.53 -11.38
CA ASN A 209 -15.07 11.84 -12.66
C ASN A 209 -15.22 10.32 -12.48
N PHE A 210 -15.10 9.83 -11.24
CA PHE A 210 -15.14 8.40 -10.94
C PHE A 210 -16.54 7.95 -10.50
N VAL A 211 -17.49 8.06 -11.43
CA VAL A 211 -18.92 7.81 -11.17
C VAL A 211 -19.46 6.57 -11.88
N ASP A 212 -18.78 6.07 -12.91
CA ASP A 212 -19.21 4.89 -13.69
C ASP A 212 -18.57 3.60 -13.15
N TRP A 213 -19.40 2.60 -12.84
CA TRP A 213 -19.01 1.25 -12.41
C TRP A 213 -18.14 0.50 -13.43
N LYS A 214 -18.13 0.91 -14.70
CA LYS A 214 -17.19 0.37 -15.71
C LYS A 214 -15.74 0.73 -15.37
N LEU A 215 -15.51 1.86 -14.68
CA LEU A 215 -14.19 2.36 -14.34
C LEU A 215 -13.51 1.59 -13.21
N VAL A 216 -14.21 0.69 -12.51
CA VAL A 216 -13.65 -0.19 -11.45
C VAL A 216 -13.44 -1.64 -11.92
N LYS A 217 -13.77 -1.95 -13.16
CA LYS A 217 -13.66 -3.32 -13.67
C LYS A 217 -12.20 -3.68 -13.94
N ILE A 218 -11.61 -4.50 -13.08
CA ILE A 218 -10.20 -4.91 -13.13
C ILE A 218 -9.76 -5.58 -14.43
N ASN A 219 -10.68 -6.10 -15.23
CA ASN A 219 -10.39 -6.73 -16.52
C ASN A 219 -10.34 -5.71 -17.67
N LYS A 220 -10.75 -4.45 -17.45
CA LYS A 220 -10.68 -3.39 -18.43
C LYS A 220 -9.27 -2.81 -18.51
N LEU A 221 -8.84 -2.53 -19.74
CA LEU A 221 -7.52 -1.97 -20.02
C LEU A 221 -7.35 -0.62 -19.32
N GLU A 222 -8.37 0.23 -19.34
CA GLU A 222 -8.39 1.57 -18.73
C GLU A 222 -8.18 1.57 -17.20
N PHE A 223 -8.46 0.45 -16.52
CA PHE A 223 -8.16 0.31 -15.10
C PHE A 223 -6.69 -0.10 -14.86
N LYS A 224 -6.17 -1.02 -15.70
CA LYS A 224 -4.82 -1.56 -15.56
C LYS A 224 -3.75 -0.59 -16.05
N ASN A 225 -4.02 0.04 -17.18
CA ASN A 225 -3.15 0.98 -17.88
C ASN A 225 -3.94 2.28 -18.06
N PRO A 226 -4.12 3.07 -16.98
CA PRO A 226 -4.96 4.26 -17.00
C PRO A 226 -4.36 5.40 -17.83
N LEU A 227 -3.06 5.38 -18.11
CA LEU A 227 -2.38 6.42 -18.88
C LEU A 227 -2.30 6.02 -20.36
N ASP A 228 -2.31 7.01 -21.25
CA ASP A 228 -2.05 6.79 -22.67
C ASP A 228 -0.54 6.56 -22.95
N GLU A 229 -0.23 6.14 -24.17
CA GLU A 229 1.15 5.87 -24.58
C GLU A 229 2.03 7.13 -24.57
N ASN A 230 1.45 8.30 -24.90
CA ASN A 230 2.19 9.56 -24.92
C ASN A 230 2.66 9.96 -23.54
N ALA A 231 1.82 9.82 -22.51
CA ALA A 231 2.18 10.08 -21.12
C ALA A 231 3.36 9.20 -20.68
N VAL A 232 3.34 7.91 -21.05
CA VAL A 232 4.43 6.97 -20.75
C VAL A 232 5.70 7.35 -21.51
N VAL A 233 5.61 7.67 -22.80
CA VAL A 233 6.76 8.07 -23.62
C VAL A 233 7.38 9.37 -23.10
N ASN A 234 6.56 10.37 -22.76
CA ASN A 234 7.03 11.64 -22.20
C ASN A 234 7.77 11.43 -20.88
N HIS A 235 7.24 10.58 -19.99
CA HIS A 235 7.95 10.23 -18.75
C HIS A 235 9.28 9.52 -19.03
N LYS A 236 9.34 8.65 -20.04
CA LYS A 236 10.58 7.96 -20.43
C LYS A 236 11.70 8.90 -20.86
N MET A 237 11.38 10.13 -21.28
CA MET A 237 12.34 11.17 -21.64
C MET A 237 12.84 11.99 -20.43
N ASN A 238 12.27 11.81 -19.23
CA ASN A 238 12.73 12.50 -18.02
C ASN A 238 14.18 12.10 -17.69
N PRO A 239 15.14 13.02 -17.58
CA PRO A 239 16.53 12.70 -17.27
C PRO A 239 16.71 12.00 -15.92
N LEU A 240 15.84 12.25 -14.94
CA LEU A 240 15.85 11.60 -13.62
C LEU A 240 15.44 10.13 -13.66
N ARG A 241 14.96 9.65 -14.82
CA ARG A 241 14.75 8.22 -15.08
C ARG A 241 16.04 7.40 -15.00
N LYS A 242 17.21 8.03 -15.16
CA LYS A 242 18.50 7.34 -15.07
C LYS A 242 18.86 6.91 -13.64
N LEU A 243 18.13 7.37 -12.62
CA LEU A 243 18.36 6.94 -11.25
C LEU A 243 18.13 5.44 -11.07
N SER A 244 19.03 4.76 -10.38
CA SER A 244 18.84 3.35 -10.04
C SER A 244 17.80 3.18 -8.93
N VAL A 245 17.25 1.97 -8.80
CA VAL A 245 16.35 1.60 -7.68
C VAL A 245 17.00 1.93 -6.33
N ALA A 246 18.29 1.68 -6.17
CA ALA A 246 19.02 1.98 -4.93
C ALA A 246 19.08 3.49 -4.63
N GLN A 247 19.27 4.32 -5.66
CA GLN A 247 19.25 5.79 -5.51
C GLN A 247 17.84 6.28 -5.14
N LEU A 248 16.79 5.71 -5.73
CA LEU A 248 15.41 6.06 -5.39
C LEU A 248 15.04 5.64 -3.95
N LEU A 249 15.47 4.45 -3.51
CA LEU A 249 15.34 4.04 -2.10
C LEU A 249 16.11 4.96 -1.16
N HIS A 250 17.31 5.40 -1.56
CA HIS A 250 18.08 6.37 -0.79
C HIS A 250 17.31 7.68 -0.65
N LEU A 251 16.68 8.19 -1.71
CA LEU A 251 15.85 9.41 -1.63
C LEU A 251 14.68 9.22 -0.65
N PHE A 252 13.99 8.09 -0.71
CA PHE A 252 12.91 7.76 0.24
C PHE A 252 13.41 7.73 1.69
N ALA A 253 14.49 7.01 1.96
CA ALA A 253 15.07 6.91 3.29
C ALA A 253 15.62 8.26 3.79
N PHE A 254 16.32 9.01 2.93
CA PHE A 254 16.84 10.33 3.26
C PHE A 254 15.72 11.30 3.64
N HIS A 255 14.65 11.33 2.86
CA HIS A 255 13.55 12.27 3.06
C HIS A 255 12.78 11.98 4.36
N TYR A 256 12.44 10.71 4.61
CA TYR A 256 11.59 10.34 5.74
C TYR A 256 12.34 9.91 7.01
N SER A 257 13.67 9.83 7.00
CA SER A 257 14.49 9.65 8.21
C SER A 257 14.74 10.94 9.01
N ASN A 258 14.29 12.08 8.47
CA ASN A 258 14.35 13.37 9.13
C ASN A 258 13.17 13.51 10.10
N GLU A 259 13.44 13.41 11.40
CA GLU A 259 12.41 13.36 12.45
C GLU A 259 11.65 14.68 12.61
N PRO A 260 12.30 15.86 12.67
CA PRO A 260 11.60 17.15 12.61
C PRO A 260 10.61 17.25 11.44
N TYR A 261 10.92 16.58 10.33
CA TYR A 261 10.11 16.62 9.14
C TYR A 261 8.84 15.76 9.29
N ILE A 262 8.95 14.55 9.83
CA ILE A 262 7.80 13.70 10.17
C ILE A 262 6.91 14.34 11.25
N ASP A 263 7.53 14.95 12.25
CA ASP A 263 6.82 15.46 13.42
C ASP A 263 6.08 16.77 13.16
N ASN A 264 6.63 17.64 12.30
CA ASN A 264 6.10 18.99 12.06
C ASN A 264 5.37 19.15 10.73
N CYS A 265 5.40 18.15 9.85
CA CYS A 265 4.77 18.26 8.53
C CYS A 265 3.59 17.29 8.35
N ARG A 266 2.77 17.62 7.35
CA ARG A 266 1.81 16.73 6.72
C ARG A 266 2.07 16.67 5.22
N PHE A 267 1.85 15.50 4.65
CA PHE A 267 2.20 15.20 3.27
C PHE A 267 0.94 15.16 2.42
N ASN A 268 0.82 16.07 1.46
CA ASN A 268 -0.35 16.16 0.60
C ASN A 268 -0.13 15.34 -0.67
N MET A 269 -0.74 14.16 -0.71
CA MET A 269 -0.59 13.22 -1.83
C MET A 269 -1.25 13.70 -3.12
N LYS A 270 -2.17 14.68 -3.01
CA LYS A 270 -2.89 15.23 -4.15
C LYS A 270 -2.12 16.35 -4.84
N SER A 271 -1.47 17.23 -4.08
CA SER A 271 -0.66 18.33 -4.62
C SER A 271 0.84 18.01 -4.69
N GLY A 272 1.26 16.89 -4.10
CA GLY A 272 2.68 16.57 -3.89
C GLY A 272 3.36 17.53 -2.91
N GLN A 273 2.61 18.38 -2.21
CA GLN A 273 3.17 19.43 -1.35
C GLN A 273 3.36 18.95 0.08
N ILE A 274 4.27 19.65 0.73
CA ILE A 274 4.60 19.51 2.13
C ILE A 274 3.99 20.69 2.86
N GLU A 275 3.18 20.41 3.86
CA GLU A 275 2.46 21.45 4.59
C GLU A 275 2.80 21.38 6.08
N GLU A 276 2.70 22.51 6.77
CA GLU A 276 2.85 22.54 8.21
C GLU A 276 1.71 21.76 8.89
N ARG A 277 2.09 20.96 9.89
CA ARG A 277 1.16 20.22 10.73
C ARG A 277 0.41 21.18 11.66
N LYS A 278 -0.93 21.07 11.67
CA LYS A 278 -1.79 21.88 12.55
C LYS A 278 -2.06 21.24 13.92
N SER A 279 -1.92 19.91 14.04
CA SER A 279 -2.24 19.12 15.24
C SER A 279 -1.37 17.86 15.26
N PRO A 280 -0.86 17.37 16.41
CA PRO A 280 -0.05 16.15 16.51
C PRO A 280 -0.84 14.85 16.69
N GLU A 281 -2.10 14.77 16.24
CA GLU A 281 -3.00 13.61 16.47
C GLU A 281 -2.48 12.24 16.01
N HIS A 282 -1.60 12.21 15.00
CA HIS A 282 -1.10 10.98 14.40
C HIS A 282 0.41 11.07 14.20
N ALA A 283 1.12 9.94 14.37
CA ALA A 283 2.57 9.89 14.14
C ALA A 283 2.93 10.38 12.74
N PHE A 284 2.23 9.87 11.73
CA PHE A 284 2.34 10.32 10.34
C PHE A 284 1.08 11.06 9.95
N GLN A 285 1.21 12.20 9.27
CA GLN A 285 0.08 12.92 8.69
C GLN A 285 0.11 12.88 7.18
N ILE A 286 -0.67 11.97 6.63
CA ILE A 286 -0.86 11.85 5.18
C ILE A 286 -2.25 12.37 4.85
N ILE A 287 -2.32 13.34 3.95
CA ILE A 287 -3.58 13.74 3.32
C ILE A 287 -3.77 12.83 2.12
N ASP A 288 -4.70 11.89 2.26
CA ASP A 288 -5.05 10.94 1.21
C ASP A 288 -5.67 11.66 0.00
N PRO A 289 -5.39 11.21 -1.24
CA PRO A 289 -5.96 11.84 -2.43
C PRO A 289 -7.49 11.66 -2.58
N TYR A 290 -8.09 10.66 -1.93
CA TYR A 290 -9.48 10.26 -2.13
C TYR A 290 -10.27 10.11 -0.81
N ASP A 291 -9.63 9.68 0.27
CA ASP A 291 -10.22 9.54 1.60
C ASP A 291 -10.02 10.82 2.43
N LYS A 292 -10.98 11.13 3.30
CA LYS A 292 -10.85 12.22 4.28
C LYS A 292 -10.01 11.79 5.49
N MET A 293 -9.92 10.49 5.73
CA MET A 293 -9.21 9.93 6.86
C MET A 293 -7.72 9.78 6.56
N ASN A 294 -6.87 10.08 7.54
CA ASN A 294 -5.44 9.79 7.45
C ASN A 294 -5.23 8.27 7.26
N PRO A 295 -4.58 7.82 6.17
CA PRO A 295 -4.36 6.41 5.90
C PRO A 295 -3.35 5.79 6.89
N ALA A 296 -2.43 6.60 7.46
CA ALA A 296 -1.42 6.13 8.40
C ALA A 296 -1.86 6.16 9.88
N ARG A 297 -3.13 6.43 10.17
CA ARG A 297 -3.69 6.53 11.54
C ARG A 297 -3.51 5.29 12.42
N SER A 298 -3.18 4.13 11.86
CA SER A 298 -2.90 2.92 12.64
C SER A 298 -1.53 2.99 13.33
N ALA A 299 -0.56 3.66 12.70
CA ALA A 299 0.76 3.86 13.26
C ALA A 299 0.68 4.84 14.44
N ARG A 300 1.11 4.37 15.60
CA ARG A 300 1.08 5.09 16.87
C ARG A 300 2.37 5.85 17.14
N THR A 301 3.47 5.41 16.55
CA THR A 301 4.79 6.01 16.69
C THR A 301 5.45 6.13 15.30
N SER A 302 6.43 7.03 15.18
CA SER A 302 7.27 7.17 13.99
C SER A 302 8.70 6.65 14.21
N HIS A 303 9.05 6.30 15.45
CA HIS A 303 10.43 6.04 15.87
C HIS A 303 11.07 4.86 15.14
N GLU A 304 10.42 3.70 15.15
CA GLU A 304 10.93 2.47 14.51
C GLU A 304 11.07 2.66 12.99
N PHE A 305 10.08 3.28 12.35
CA PHE A 305 10.13 3.60 10.93
C PHE A 305 11.30 4.55 10.60
N ILE A 306 11.44 5.65 11.35
CA ILE A 306 12.56 6.60 11.16
C ILE A 306 13.91 5.90 11.40
N GLY A 307 14.01 5.07 12.44
CA GLY A 307 15.19 4.28 12.77
C GLY A 307 15.60 3.35 11.63
N ALA A 308 14.65 2.54 11.13
CA ALA A 308 14.88 1.65 9.99
C ALA A 308 15.37 2.39 8.74
N LEU A 309 14.80 3.58 8.46
CA LEU A 309 15.26 4.42 7.34
C LEU A 309 16.64 5.02 7.58
N ARG A 310 16.98 5.43 8.82
CA ARG A 310 18.33 5.90 9.18
C ARG A 310 19.37 4.80 8.97
N ASP A 311 19.05 3.58 9.39
CA ASP A 311 19.94 2.42 9.25
C ASP A 311 20.15 2.04 7.79
N PHE A 312 19.09 2.01 6.99
CA PHE A 312 19.21 1.81 5.54
C PHE A 312 20.06 2.91 4.88
N ARG A 313 19.79 4.18 5.21
CA ARG A 313 20.57 5.30 4.68
C ARG A 313 22.05 5.14 5.05
N ARG A 314 22.36 4.74 6.28
CA ARG A 314 23.73 4.47 6.73
C ARG A 314 24.35 3.33 5.93
N ALA A 315 23.65 2.21 5.76
CA ALA A 315 24.14 1.06 5.01
C ALA A 315 24.45 1.38 3.54
N VAL A 316 23.65 2.24 2.90
CA VAL A 316 23.86 2.66 1.51
C VAL A 316 24.99 3.70 1.39
N THR A 317 25.11 4.61 2.36
CA THR A 317 26.11 5.71 2.32
C THR A 317 27.49 5.24 2.75
N PHE A 318 27.55 4.37 3.76
CA PHE A 318 28.76 3.83 4.36
C PHE A 318 28.67 2.29 4.36
N PRO A 319 28.81 1.68 3.17
CA PRO A 319 28.68 0.24 3.03
C PRO A 319 29.78 -0.46 3.84
N ASN A 320 29.40 -1.49 4.61
CA ASN A 320 30.36 -2.31 5.34
C ASN A 320 31.45 -2.85 4.39
N PRO A 321 32.70 -2.99 4.84
CA PRO A 321 33.73 -3.68 4.06
C PRO A 321 33.21 -5.05 3.62
N ASN A 322 33.31 -5.36 2.32
CA ASN A 322 32.76 -6.55 1.67
C ASN A 322 31.24 -6.60 1.44
N MET A 323 30.45 -5.58 1.79
CA MET A 323 29.01 -5.59 1.50
C MET A 323 28.74 -5.80 0.01
N PHE A 324 29.40 -5.02 -0.86
CA PHE A 324 29.29 -5.21 -2.30
C PHE A 324 29.84 -6.54 -2.78
N LYS A 325 30.91 -7.07 -2.18
CA LYS A 325 31.44 -8.41 -2.49
C LYS A 325 30.40 -9.48 -2.17
N THR A 326 29.72 -9.37 -1.03
CA THR A 326 28.63 -10.26 -0.61
C THR A 326 27.41 -10.12 -1.51
N VAL A 327 27.00 -8.90 -1.85
CA VAL A 327 25.88 -8.65 -2.79
C VAL A 327 26.22 -9.23 -4.15
N MET A 328 27.41 -8.96 -4.69
CA MET A 328 27.86 -9.50 -5.98
C MET A 328 27.97 -11.02 -5.97
N ARG A 329 28.37 -11.62 -4.85
CA ARG A 329 28.35 -13.07 -4.66
C ARG A 329 26.92 -13.61 -4.71
N ILE A 330 26.02 -13.05 -3.91
CA ILE A 330 24.59 -13.41 -3.85
C ILE A 330 23.92 -13.28 -5.23
N THR A 331 24.19 -12.19 -5.96
CA THR A 331 23.59 -11.93 -7.27
C THR A 331 24.13 -12.87 -8.35
N ARG A 332 25.43 -13.14 -8.36
CA ARG A 332 26.07 -14.07 -9.32
C ARG A 332 25.72 -15.52 -9.06
N GLU A 333 25.75 -15.94 -7.80
CA GLU A 333 25.42 -17.30 -7.38
C GLU A 333 23.90 -17.53 -7.34
N LYS A 334 23.10 -16.47 -7.55
CA LYS A 334 21.63 -16.49 -7.47
C LYS A 334 21.17 -17.20 -6.19
N THR A 335 21.85 -16.97 -5.07
CA THR A 335 21.57 -17.67 -3.81
C THR A 335 20.18 -17.36 -3.24
N TYR A 336 19.48 -16.37 -3.78
CA TYR A 336 18.07 -16.06 -3.50
C TYR A 336 17.08 -16.89 -4.34
N LEU A 337 17.54 -17.56 -5.40
CA LEU A 337 16.76 -18.56 -6.16
C LEU A 337 16.95 -19.97 -5.60
N SER A 338 17.98 -20.17 -4.78
CA SER A 338 18.17 -21.40 -4.01
C SER A 338 17.66 -21.15 -2.60
N PRO A 339 16.75 -21.96 -2.05
CA PRO A 339 16.36 -21.80 -0.64
C PRO A 339 17.62 -21.86 0.24
N HIS A 340 17.83 -20.84 1.08
CA HIS A 340 19.00 -20.77 1.95
C HIS A 340 19.00 -21.99 2.89
N PRO A 341 20.10 -22.76 3.02
CA PRO A 341 20.15 -23.97 3.86
C PRO A 341 19.87 -23.73 5.35
N GLU A 342 19.90 -22.49 5.81
CA GLU A 342 19.64 -22.15 7.22
C GLU A 342 18.16 -22.19 7.59
N PHE A 343 17.24 -22.23 6.60
CA PHE A 343 15.83 -22.59 6.82
C PHE A 343 15.55 -24.10 6.73
N LEU A 344 16.57 -24.94 6.53
CA LEU A 344 16.48 -26.40 6.44
C LEU A 344 16.96 -27.13 7.71
N PHE A 345 17.06 -26.44 8.85
CA PHE A 345 17.20 -27.08 10.16
C PHE A 345 15.85 -27.55 10.73
N MET A 346 15.05 -28.24 9.92
CA MET A 346 14.21 -29.33 10.44
C MET A 346 14.15 -30.43 9.39
N THR A 347 14.67 -31.59 9.78
CA THR A 347 14.65 -32.90 9.09
C THR A 347 15.62 -33.08 7.92
N LYS A 348 16.77 -33.69 8.20
CA LYS A 348 17.50 -34.54 7.23
C LYS A 348 16.76 -35.87 7.09
N PRO A 349 16.84 -36.56 5.93
CA PRO A 349 17.96 -37.48 5.70
C PRO A 349 18.70 -37.29 4.36
N ARG A 350 19.93 -37.81 4.37
CA ARG A 350 20.92 -37.93 3.28
C ARG A 350 20.37 -38.60 2.02
N ILE A 351 20.92 -38.24 0.85
CA ILE A 351 21.62 -39.14 -0.10
C ILE A 351 22.30 -38.27 -1.20
N SER A 352 23.26 -38.91 -1.86
CA SER A 352 24.51 -38.49 -2.48
C SER A 352 24.51 -38.16 -3.99
N ASN A 353 25.52 -37.37 -4.38
CA ASN A 353 26.31 -37.37 -5.63
C ASN A 353 25.66 -36.88 -6.94
N GLY A 354 26.29 -35.87 -7.58
CA GLY A 354 26.12 -35.59 -9.01
C GLY A 354 26.58 -34.21 -9.49
N LEU A 355 27.85 -34.12 -9.90
CA LEU A 355 28.58 -33.17 -10.77
C LEU A 355 27.87 -31.97 -11.44
N TYR A 356 28.51 -30.80 -11.35
CA TYR A 356 28.24 -29.54 -12.07
C TYR A 356 29.24 -29.31 -13.22
N PHE A 357 28.80 -28.71 -14.32
CA PHE A 357 29.64 -28.07 -15.37
C PHE A 357 29.25 -26.58 -15.52
N PRO A 358 30.19 -25.63 -15.76
CA PRO A 358 29.85 -24.22 -15.96
C PRO A 358 29.82 -23.83 -17.46
N PRO A 359 28.94 -22.89 -17.88
CA PRO A 359 29.08 -22.19 -19.16
C PRO A 359 29.87 -20.87 -19.02
N GLN A 360 30.61 -20.59 -20.08
CA GLN A 360 31.55 -19.49 -20.28
C GLN A 360 30.89 -18.11 -20.39
N MET A 361 31.73 -17.10 -20.11
CA MET A 361 31.46 -15.66 -20.18
C MET A 361 31.17 -15.18 -21.62
N ILE A 362 30.27 -14.20 -21.74
CA ILE A 362 30.23 -13.25 -22.85
C ILE A 362 30.43 -11.86 -22.26
N GLU A 363 31.47 -11.18 -22.74
CA GLU A 363 31.83 -9.80 -22.43
C GLU A 363 31.10 -8.78 -23.33
N SER A 364 31.01 -7.58 -22.78
CA SER A 364 30.91 -6.26 -23.41
C SER A 364 29.54 -5.74 -23.87
N ALA A 365 29.03 -4.78 -23.10
CA ALA A 365 28.33 -3.61 -23.63
C ALA A 365 28.90 -2.37 -22.89
N ASP A 366 29.21 -1.35 -23.69
CA ASP A 366 29.95 -0.14 -23.38
C ASP A 366 29.03 0.91 -22.73
N ASP A 367 29.30 1.30 -21.47
CA ASP A 367 28.53 2.27 -20.68
C ASP A 367 29.35 3.55 -20.51
N SER A 368 29.23 4.50 -21.45
CA SER A 368 29.96 5.77 -21.37
C SER A 368 29.08 7.01 -21.56
N ILE A 369 28.11 7.24 -20.66
CA ILE A 369 27.63 8.60 -20.31
C ILE A 369 27.24 8.62 -18.82
N PRO A 370 27.96 9.35 -17.93
CA PRO A 370 27.54 9.47 -16.53
C PRO A 370 26.25 10.28 -16.43
N GLY A 371 25.21 9.66 -15.86
CA GLY A 371 24.00 10.37 -15.43
C GLY A 371 24.30 11.30 -14.24
N PRO A 372 23.37 12.24 -13.92
CA PRO A 372 23.58 13.18 -12.83
C PRO A 372 23.73 12.45 -11.47
N THR A 373 24.64 12.93 -10.63
CA THR A 373 24.89 12.36 -9.30
C THR A 373 23.82 12.81 -8.31
N VAL A 374 23.59 12.03 -7.26
CA VAL A 374 22.62 12.37 -6.19
C VAL A 374 22.93 13.74 -5.56
N GLN A 375 24.21 14.12 -5.48
CA GLN A 375 24.67 15.44 -5.05
C GLN A 375 24.19 16.59 -5.96
N GLN A 376 24.07 16.37 -7.27
CA GLN A 376 23.56 17.37 -8.21
C GLN A 376 22.04 17.58 -8.09
N ILE A 377 21.29 16.54 -7.70
CA ILE A 377 19.85 16.67 -7.40
C ILE A 377 19.63 17.51 -6.15
N TYR A 378 20.47 17.36 -5.11
CA TYR A 378 20.37 18.16 -3.89
C TYR A 378 20.61 19.66 -4.13
N GLN A 379 21.45 20.02 -5.10
CA GLN A 379 21.75 21.42 -5.43
C GLN A 379 20.60 22.13 -6.16
N GLN A 380 19.61 21.41 -6.69
CA GLN A 380 18.43 22.01 -7.34
C GLN A 380 17.32 22.45 -6.37
N TYR A 381 17.34 22.00 -5.11
CA TYR A 381 16.29 22.34 -4.12
C TYR A 381 16.83 22.82 -2.76
N PRO A 382 17.76 23.79 -2.68
CA PRO A 382 18.34 24.22 -1.41
C PRO A 382 17.38 25.00 -0.49
N ASN A 383 16.25 25.51 -1.00
CA ASN A 383 15.44 26.54 -0.32
C ASN A 383 14.02 26.12 0.13
N HIS A 384 13.69 24.83 0.19
CA HIS A 384 12.35 24.39 0.64
C HIS A 384 12.29 23.73 2.02
N TYR A 385 13.38 23.81 2.79
CA TYR A 385 13.34 23.44 4.20
C TYR A 385 12.82 24.63 5.02
N PRO A 386 11.79 24.45 5.87
CA PRO A 386 11.43 25.47 6.84
C PRO A 386 12.66 25.73 7.71
N THR A 387 13.25 26.91 7.59
CA THR A 387 14.33 27.36 8.49
C THR A 387 13.78 27.39 9.91
N LEU A 388 14.22 26.42 10.72
CA LEU A 388 13.98 26.34 12.17
C LEU A 388 14.56 27.56 12.94
N ALA A 389 15.23 28.48 12.26
CA ALA A 389 15.88 29.66 12.85
C ALA A 389 14.91 30.74 13.39
N ALA A 390 13.60 30.63 13.20
CA ALA A 390 12.64 31.68 13.60
C ALA A 390 11.99 31.48 14.99
N ARG A 391 12.30 30.40 15.73
CA ARG A 391 11.69 30.13 17.05
C ARG A 391 12.61 30.29 18.26
N GLU A 392 13.90 30.58 18.07
CA GLU A 392 14.83 30.83 19.19
C GLU A 392 14.91 32.30 19.61
N SER A 393 14.28 33.23 18.89
CA SER A 393 14.30 34.67 19.18
C SER A 393 13.11 35.18 20.02
N SER A 394 12.26 34.30 20.56
CA SER A 394 11.10 34.70 21.38
C SER A 394 10.97 33.94 22.72
N ALA A 395 12.02 33.26 23.17
CA ALA A 395 12.10 32.61 24.48
C ALA A 395 12.81 33.47 25.55
N GLY A 396 12.68 34.79 25.44
CA GLY A 396 13.40 35.76 26.25
C GLY A 396 12.51 36.74 27.01
N GLU A 397 11.34 36.32 27.51
CA GLU A 397 10.59 37.06 28.53
C GLU A 397 9.38 36.24 28.97
N PHE A 398 9.44 35.65 30.17
CA PHE A 398 8.34 35.56 31.16
C PHE A 398 8.78 34.65 32.31
N ARG A 399 9.38 35.28 33.33
CA ARG A 399 9.48 34.71 34.68
C ARG A 399 8.20 35.03 35.46
N ASN A 400 7.89 34.13 36.40
CA ASN A 400 7.00 34.26 37.56
C ASN A 400 5.49 34.05 37.33
N ARG A 401 5.02 32.85 37.70
CA ARG A 401 4.00 32.64 38.75
C ARG A 401 4.01 31.17 39.21
N GLY A 402 3.98 30.99 40.53
CA GLY A 402 4.11 29.70 41.22
C GLY A 402 2.87 28.80 41.17
N PRO A 403 2.90 27.67 41.89
CA PRO A 403 1.99 26.54 41.68
C PRO A 403 0.68 26.72 42.46
N GLN A 404 -0.44 26.40 41.83
CA GLN A 404 -1.69 26.10 42.53
C GLN A 404 -2.14 24.67 42.26
N GLN A 405 -2.49 24.02 43.36
CA GLN A 405 -2.94 22.64 43.48
C GLN A 405 -4.36 22.42 42.95
N ASN A 406 -4.60 21.17 42.54
CA ASN A 406 -5.83 20.37 42.63
C ASN A 406 -7.16 20.97 42.16
N GLN A 407 -7.79 20.29 41.19
CA GLN A 407 -9.10 19.68 41.43
C GLN A 407 -9.47 18.63 40.37
N ARG A 408 -9.97 17.49 40.86
CA ARG A 408 -10.70 16.47 40.12
C ARG A 408 -11.98 17.06 39.53
N PHE A 409 -12.32 16.71 38.28
CA PHE A 409 -13.70 16.62 37.84
C PHE A 409 -13.90 15.42 36.91
N THR A 410 -14.94 14.66 37.23
CA THR A 410 -15.52 13.55 36.48
C THR A 410 -16.66 14.04 35.57
N ARG A 411 -17.12 13.14 34.67
CA ARG A 411 -18.30 13.23 33.77
C ARG A 411 -18.10 14.10 32.51
N SER A 412 -18.74 13.87 31.37
CA SER A 412 -19.56 12.80 30.79
C SER A 412 -19.85 13.21 29.34
N SER A 413 -20.21 12.24 28.49
CA SER A 413 -21.18 12.37 27.38
C SER A 413 -21.08 13.58 26.43
N TRP A 414 -20.70 13.34 25.16
CA TRP A 414 -21.26 14.11 24.04
C TRP A 414 -21.56 13.19 22.85
N ASN A 415 -22.86 13.05 22.61
CA ASN A 415 -23.51 12.61 21.38
C ASN A 415 -23.72 13.84 20.46
N HIS A 416 -23.99 13.55 19.18
CA HIS A 416 -24.37 14.44 18.06
C HIS A 416 -23.17 15.10 17.35
N HIS A 417 -22.94 14.98 16.04
CA HIS A 417 -23.80 14.70 14.88
C HIS A 417 -23.10 13.83 13.83
#